data_AF-T5A8B8-F1
#
_entry.id   AF-T5A8B8-F1
#
_cell.length_a   1.000
_cell.length_b   1.000
_cell.length_c   1.000
_cell.angle_alpha   90.00
_cell.angle_beta   90.00
_cell.angle_gamma   90.00
#
_symmetry.space_group_name_H-M   'P 1'
#
loop_
_entity.id
_entity.type
_entity.pdbx_description
1 polymer ?
#
loop_
_entity_poly.entity_id
_entity_poly.type
_entity_poly.pdbx_seq_one_letter_code
_entity_poly.pdbx_strand_id
1 'polypeptide(L)'
;MHRHRGRHWRVTHLDDPVPRLPPMSMGYRHVSPEYWLSNGGAQQDSYRLRDVLVCHGSANANCNANTPGFNFASHLHYLRRPPACATSAFRWRRSDDQISAQLQQQLEQRLTAWSQMDIDYAKNMPSYYQVVDIDQIEDP
;
A
#
# COMPACT_ATOMS: atom_id res chain seq x y z
N MET A 1 21.42 -16.83 -6.66
CA MET A 1 20.00 -16.44 -6.67
C MET A 1 19.27 -17.27 -5.60
N HIS A 2 19.09 -16.72 -4.40
CA HIS A 2 18.44 -17.45 -3.30
C HIS A 2 16.92 -17.43 -3.50
N ARG A 3 16.36 -18.57 -3.94
CA ARG A 3 14.91 -18.81 -3.85
C ARG A 3 14.58 -19.11 -2.39
N HIS A 4 13.90 -18.19 -1.72
CA HIS A 4 13.23 -18.52 -0.47
C HIS A 4 12.22 -19.64 -0.75
N ARG A 5 12.25 -20.71 0.06
CA ARG A 5 11.33 -21.84 -0.08
C ARG A 5 9.93 -21.56 0.49
N GLY A 6 9.72 -20.39 1.09
CA GLY A 6 8.45 -19.94 1.64
C GLY A 6 7.67 -19.08 0.64
N ARG A 7 6.35 -19.22 0.66
CA ARG A 7 5.43 -18.31 -0.01
C ARG A 7 5.32 -17.01 0.81
N HIS A 8 5.13 -15.88 0.13
CA HIS A 8 4.93 -14.57 0.75
C HIS A 8 3.55 -14.04 0.38
N TRP A 9 2.85 -13.48 1.36
CA TRP A 9 1.53 -12.85 1.17
C TRP A 9 1.56 -11.45 1.76
N ARG A 10 1.92 -10.47 0.93
CA ARG A 10 1.87 -9.07 1.33
C ARG A 10 0.51 -8.51 0.94
N VAL A 11 -0.29 -8.09 1.90
CA VAL A 11 -1.60 -7.48 1.66
C VAL A 11 -1.47 -5.97 1.74
N THR A 12 -2.16 -5.25 0.85
CA THR A 12 -2.32 -3.79 0.87
C THR A 12 -3.79 -3.43 0.75
N HIS A 13 -4.17 -2.25 1.22
CA HIS A 13 -5.58 -1.82 1.21
C HIS A 13 -5.73 -0.41 0.65
N LEU A 14 -6.51 -0.30 -0.43
CA LEU A 14 -6.85 0.97 -1.08
C LEU A 14 -5.63 1.89 -1.21
N ASP A 15 -5.75 3.10 -0.68
CA ASP A 15 -4.81 4.20 -0.64
C ASP A 15 -4.02 4.28 0.67
N ASP A 16 -3.78 3.13 1.33
CA ASP A 16 -2.87 3.06 2.48
C ASP A 16 -1.50 3.69 2.11
N PRO A 17 -1.05 4.74 2.82
CA PRO A 17 0.22 5.42 2.56
C PRO A 17 1.45 4.67 3.04
N VAL A 18 1.32 3.71 3.96
CA VAL A 18 2.47 3.06 4.60
C VAL A 18 3.23 2.13 3.65
N PRO A 19 2.59 1.26 2.85
CA PRO A 19 3.29 0.42 1.88
C PRO A 19 3.96 1.22 0.75
N ARG A 20 3.72 2.53 0.63
CA ARG A 20 4.39 3.41 -0.33
C ARG A 20 5.74 3.94 0.19
N LEU A 21 6.13 3.53 1.39
CA LEU A 21 7.34 3.99 2.07
C LEU A 21 8.22 2.81 2.54
N PRO A 22 9.56 2.97 2.53
CA PRO A 22 10.29 4.09 1.92
C PRO A 22 10.23 4.07 0.38
N PRO A 23 10.47 5.20 -0.31
CA PRO A 23 10.25 5.30 -1.76
C PRO A 23 11.10 4.32 -2.58
N MET A 24 10.49 3.72 -3.59
CA MET A 24 11.10 2.77 -4.52
C MET A 24 12.22 3.38 -5.35
N SER A 25 12.06 4.65 -5.73
CA SER A 25 13.05 5.49 -6.40
C SER A 25 14.34 5.67 -5.58
N MET A 26 14.28 5.45 -4.26
CA MET A 26 15.45 5.46 -3.36
C MET A 26 16.09 4.07 -3.19
N GLY A 27 15.71 3.10 -4.02
CA GLY A 27 16.29 1.74 -4.03
C GLY A 27 15.56 0.72 -3.15
N TYR A 28 14.48 1.11 -2.47
CA TYR A 28 13.66 0.17 -1.69
C TYR A 28 12.80 -0.70 -2.61
N ARG A 29 12.51 -1.92 -2.15
CA ARG A 29 11.76 -2.93 -2.92
C ARG A 29 10.84 -3.71 -2.00
N HIS A 30 9.71 -4.14 -2.56
CA HIS A 30 8.76 -4.99 -1.87
C HIS A 30 8.98 -6.47 -2.18
N VAL A 31 8.53 -7.32 -1.26
CA VAL A 31 8.31 -8.73 -1.55
C VAL A 31 7.13 -8.88 -2.52
N SER A 32 7.22 -9.88 -3.40
CA SER A 32 6.21 -10.20 -4.41
C SER A 32 5.57 -11.57 -4.12
N PRO A 33 4.25 -11.76 -4.38
CA PRO A 33 3.30 -10.78 -4.90
C PRO A 33 2.66 -9.88 -3.82
N GLU A 34 2.03 -8.80 -4.29
CA GLU A 34 1.08 -7.97 -3.54
C GLU A 34 -0.35 -8.50 -3.74
N TYR A 35 -1.13 -8.57 -2.68
CA TYR A 35 -2.57 -8.82 -2.70
C TYR A 35 -3.27 -7.52 -2.31
N TRP A 36 -3.73 -6.77 -3.29
CA TRP A 36 -4.29 -5.44 -3.10
C TRP A 36 -5.81 -5.49 -3.04
N LEU A 37 -6.37 -5.10 -1.89
CA LEU A 37 -7.78 -4.83 -1.72
C LEU A 37 -8.10 -3.52 -2.45
N SER A 38 -8.54 -3.63 -3.70
CA SER A 38 -8.47 -2.54 -4.70
C SER A 38 -9.72 -1.66 -4.75
N ASN A 39 -10.79 -2.05 -4.08
CA ASN A 39 -12.07 -1.36 -4.13
C ASN A 39 -12.73 -1.27 -2.74
N GLY A 40 -13.95 -0.71 -2.70
CA GLY A 40 -14.69 -0.56 -1.46
C GLY A 40 -14.30 0.69 -0.68
N GLY A 41 -14.68 0.71 0.60
CA GLY A 41 -14.42 1.84 1.51
C GLY A 41 -13.29 1.54 2.49
N ALA A 42 -12.65 2.61 3.00
CA ALA A 42 -11.53 2.53 3.93
C ALA A 42 -11.82 1.82 5.28
N GLN A 43 -13.07 1.46 5.57
CA GLN A 43 -13.48 0.72 6.77
C GLN A 43 -14.29 -0.55 6.42
N GLN A 44 -14.11 -1.08 5.22
CA GLN A 44 -14.84 -2.24 4.75
C GLN A 44 -14.27 -3.54 5.34
N ASP A 45 -15.07 -4.25 6.13
CA ASP A 45 -14.66 -5.53 6.71
C ASP A 45 -14.70 -6.68 5.68
N SER A 46 -15.70 -6.66 4.79
CA SER A 46 -15.98 -7.80 3.90
C SER A 46 -15.51 -7.54 2.48
N TYR A 47 -14.60 -8.40 1.99
CA TYR A 47 -14.12 -8.41 0.62
C TYR A 47 -14.42 -9.76 -0.05
N ARG A 48 -14.77 -9.74 -1.34
CA ARG A 48 -14.85 -10.94 -2.17
C ARG A 48 -13.51 -11.18 -2.86
N LEU A 49 -13.29 -12.39 -3.38
CA LEU A 49 -12.07 -12.72 -4.13
C LEU A 49 -11.83 -11.75 -5.30
N ARG A 50 -12.87 -11.48 -6.10
CA ARG A 50 -12.84 -10.48 -7.19
C ARG A 50 -12.49 -9.04 -6.79
N ASP A 51 -12.49 -8.73 -5.50
CA ASP A 51 -12.12 -7.41 -4.99
C ASP A 51 -10.61 -7.34 -4.66
N VAL A 52 -9.88 -8.44 -4.86
CA VAL A 52 -8.43 -8.56 -4.64
C VAL A 52 -7.72 -8.66 -5.99
N LEU A 53 -6.85 -7.69 -6.25
CA LEU A 53 -5.91 -7.72 -7.37
C LEU A 53 -4.57 -8.26 -6.89
N VAL A 54 -3.90 -9.05 -7.73
CA VAL A 54 -2.58 -9.58 -7.42
C VAL A 54 -1.53 -8.95 -8.31
N CYS A 55 -0.55 -8.32 -7.66
CA CYS A 55 0.44 -7.48 -8.31
C CYS A 55 1.82 -8.11 -8.16
N HIS A 56 2.30 -8.67 -9.27
CA HIS A 56 3.61 -9.29 -9.37
C HIS A 56 4.71 -8.26 -9.64
N GLY A 57 5.92 -8.59 -9.22
CA GLY A 57 7.09 -7.72 -9.31
C GLY A 57 7.43 -7.05 -7.98
N SER A 58 8.72 -6.92 -7.70
CA SER A 58 9.23 -6.24 -6.50
C SER A 58 9.22 -4.71 -6.60
N ALA A 59 8.88 -4.20 -7.78
CA ALA A 59 8.91 -2.78 -8.16
C ALA A 59 7.67 -2.45 -9.03
N ASN A 60 6.48 -2.84 -8.56
CA ASN A 60 5.22 -2.63 -9.27
C ASN A 60 4.50 -1.38 -8.74
N ALA A 61 4.25 -0.41 -9.61
CA ALA A 61 3.54 0.84 -9.30
C ALA A 61 2.12 0.89 -9.89
N ASN A 62 1.49 -0.25 -10.16
CA ASN A 62 0.14 -0.34 -10.75
C ASN A 62 -0.95 -0.72 -9.72
N CYS A 63 -0.59 -0.88 -8.44
CA CYS A 63 -1.51 -1.22 -7.36
C CYS A 63 -1.49 -0.16 -6.25
N ASN A 64 -1.34 -0.52 -4.97
CA ASN A 64 -1.34 0.45 -3.88
C ASN A 64 -0.33 1.60 -4.10
N ALA A 65 0.82 1.32 -4.70
CA ALA A 65 1.84 2.33 -4.98
C ALA A 65 1.41 3.44 -5.98
N ASN A 66 0.36 3.24 -6.78
CA ASN A 66 -0.18 4.28 -7.68
C ASN A 66 -1.27 5.16 -7.03
N THR A 67 -1.58 4.93 -5.76
CA THR A 67 -2.74 5.60 -5.15
C THR A 67 -2.36 7.00 -4.66
N PRO A 68 -3.20 8.01 -4.90
CA PRO A 68 -2.96 9.36 -4.43
C PRO A 68 -3.34 9.50 -2.94
N GLY A 69 -2.93 10.62 -2.35
CA GLY A 69 -3.44 11.06 -1.05
C GLY A 69 -2.88 10.32 0.15
N PHE A 70 -3.45 10.63 1.31
CA PHE A 70 -2.97 10.21 2.62
C PHE A 70 -4.11 9.74 3.53
N ASN A 71 -4.64 8.54 3.25
CA ASN A 71 -5.77 8.00 3.99
C ASN A 71 -5.35 6.98 5.05
N PHE A 72 -5.23 7.45 6.29
CA PHE A 72 -4.92 6.57 7.41
C PHE A 72 -6.04 5.59 7.78
N ALA A 73 -7.30 5.86 7.40
CA ALA A 73 -8.36 4.90 7.67
C ALA A 73 -8.10 3.59 6.92
N SER A 74 -7.64 3.67 5.66
CA SER A 74 -7.26 2.51 4.85
C SER A 74 -6.11 1.72 5.48
N HIS A 75 -5.14 2.40 6.08
CA HIS A 75 -4.05 1.73 6.81
C HIS A 75 -4.53 0.97 8.06
N LEU A 76 -5.52 1.51 8.76
CA LEU A 76 -6.02 0.95 10.01
C LEU A 76 -7.03 -0.19 9.81
N HIS A 77 -7.31 -0.58 8.57
CA HIS A 77 -8.38 -1.51 8.26
C HIS A 77 -7.94 -2.51 7.20
N TYR A 78 -7.84 -3.79 7.58
CA TYR A 78 -7.44 -4.88 6.71
C TYR A 78 -8.35 -6.07 6.99
N LEU A 79 -9.48 -6.16 6.30
CA LEU A 79 -10.60 -7.10 6.54
C LEU A 79 -11.31 -6.94 7.89
N ARG A 80 -10.63 -6.35 8.87
CA ARG A 80 -11.15 -5.78 10.11
C ARG A 80 -10.22 -4.68 10.56
N ARG A 81 -10.58 -3.98 11.63
CA ARG A 81 -9.72 -3.00 12.31
C ARG A 81 -8.66 -3.70 13.19
N PRO A 82 -7.39 -3.87 12.77
CA PRO A 82 -6.39 -4.55 13.58
C PRO A 82 -6.05 -3.85 14.91
N PRO A 83 -6.06 -2.49 15.04
CA PRO A 83 -5.76 -1.85 16.31
C PRO A 83 -6.96 -1.84 17.28
N ALA A 84 -7.94 -2.74 17.14
CA ALA A 84 -9.12 -2.79 18.00
C ALA A 84 -8.79 -3.00 19.50
N CYS A 85 -7.63 -3.58 19.81
CA CYS A 85 -7.17 -3.81 21.19
C CYS A 85 -6.30 -2.66 21.75
N ALA A 86 -5.96 -1.65 20.94
CA ALA A 86 -5.23 -0.49 21.40
C ALA A 86 -6.20 0.56 21.96
N THR A 87 -5.87 1.16 23.10
CA THR A 87 -6.66 2.26 23.72
C THR A 87 -6.76 3.48 22.80
N SER A 88 -5.83 3.62 21.86
CA SER A 88 -5.90 4.54 20.73
C SER A 88 -5.17 3.91 19.54
N ALA A 89 -5.72 4.05 18.33
CA ALA A 89 -5.08 3.53 17.12
C ALA A 89 -3.73 4.23 16.85
N PHE A 90 -3.62 5.50 17.27
CA PHE A 90 -2.39 6.27 17.28
C PHE A 90 -2.39 7.23 18.46
N ARG A 91 -1.26 7.28 19.19
CA ARG A 91 -0.95 8.38 20.10
C ARG A 91 0.26 9.12 19.54
N TRP A 92 0.00 10.21 18.83
CA TRP A 92 1.09 11.06 18.37
C TRP A 92 1.79 11.65 19.58
N ARG A 93 3.13 11.53 19.62
CA ARG A 93 3.94 12.11 20.71
C ARG A 93 3.81 13.64 20.77
N ARG A 94 3.38 14.28 19.67
CA ARG A 94 3.09 15.71 19.56
C ARG A 94 1.71 15.87 18.93
N SER A 95 0.69 15.97 19.76
CA SER A 95 -0.67 16.32 19.35
C SER A 95 -0.98 17.72 19.87
N ASP A 96 -0.35 18.73 19.25
CA ASP A 96 -0.80 20.12 19.39
C ASP A 96 -1.73 20.42 18.22
N ASP A 97 -3.01 20.63 18.53
CA ASP A 97 -4.11 20.63 17.55
C ASP A 97 -4.00 21.74 16.50
N GLN A 98 -3.31 22.86 16.79
CA GLN A 98 -3.18 23.99 15.85
C GLN A 98 -2.08 23.83 14.78
N ILE A 99 -1.03 23.06 15.05
CA ILE A 99 0.06 22.79 14.08
C ILE A 99 -0.36 21.65 13.12
N SER A 100 -1.40 20.90 13.49
CA SER A 100 -1.81 19.65 12.85
C SER A 100 -2.23 19.80 11.38
N ALA A 101 -3.00 20.83 11.02
CA ALA A 101 -3.57 20.94 9.67
C ALA A 101 -2.52 21.33 8.60
N GLN A 102 -1.67 22.32 8.89
CA GLN A 102 -0.58 22.70 7.98
C GLN A 102 0.44 21.56 7.86
N LEU A 103 0.74 20.88 8.97
CA LEU A 103 1.65 19.73 8.96
C LEU A 103 1.07 18.54 8.19
N GLN A 104 -0.23 18.28 8.31
CA GLN A 104 -0.93 17.25 7.53
C GLN A 104 -0.87 17.57 6.04
N GLN A 105 -1.12 18.82 5.64
CA GLN A 105 -1.04 19.22 4.24
C GLN A 105 0.38 19.08 3.69
N GLN A 106 1.39 19.52 4.44
CA GLN A 106 2.81 19.36 4.05
C GLN A 106 3.21 17.89 3.94
N LEU A 107 2.73 17.05 4.87
CA LEU A 107 2.98 15.61 4.85
C LEU A 107 2.36 14.97 3.62
N GLU A 108 1.08 15.26 3.34
CA GLU A 108 0.39 14.75 2.16
C GLU A 108 1.08 15.17 0.85
N GLN A 109 1.50 16.44 0.75
CA GLN A 109 2.26 16.93 -0.40
C GLN A 109 3.57 16.15 -0.58
N ARG A 110 4.32 15.93 0.49
CA ARG A 110 5.59 15.20 0.45
C ARG A 110 5.40 13.74 0.05
N LEU A 111 4.40 13.07 0.60
CA LEU A 111 4.08 11.68 0.29
C LEU A 111 3.57 11.51 -1.14
N THR A 112 2.77 12.47 -1.62
CA THR A 112 2.31 12.50 -3.01
C THR A 112 3.48 12.69 -3.96
N ALA A 113 4.41 13.61 -3.66
CA ALA A 113 5.62 13.81 -4.46
C ALA A 113 6.49 12.54 -4.53
N TRP A 114 6.63 11.82 -3.41
CA TRP A 114 7.34 10.54 -3.36
C TRP A 114 6.65 9.45 -4.17
N SER A 115 5.33 9.35 -4.07
CA SER A 115 4.55 8.40 -4.87
C SER A 115 4.70 8.68 -6.36
N GLN A 116 4.68 9.97 -6.76
CA GLN A 116 4.88 10.36 -8.16
C GLN A 116 6.27 9.98 -8.69
N MET A 117 7.33 10.21 -7.90
CA MET A 117 8.67 9.78 -8.26
C MET A 117 8.76 8.26 -8.45
N ASP A 118 8.07 7.49 -7.61
CA ASP A 118 8.05 6.02 -7.73
C ASP A 118 7.29 5.55 -8.97
N ILE A 119 6.16 6.20 -9.29
CA ILE A 119 5.40 5.94 -10.53
C ILE A 119 6.28 6.21 -11.75
N ASP A 120 6.98 7.34 -11.79
CA ASP A 120 7.85 7.71 -12.91
C ASP A 120 9.10 6.82 -12.99
N TYR A 121 9.62 6.41 -11.85
CA TYR A 121 10.69 5.43 -11.76
C TYR A 121 10.25 4.06 -12.32
N ALA A 122 9.04 3.61 -12.00
CA ALA A 122 8.49 2.34 -12.49
C ALA A 122 8.24 2.34 -14.00
N LYS A 123 7.75 3.44 -14.58
CA LYS A 123 7.55 3.57 -16.05
C LYS A 123 8.84 3.38 -16.85
N ASN A 124 9.98 3.72 -16.26
CA ASN A 124 11.29 3.67 -16.92
C ASN A 124 12.03 2.33 -16.68
N MET A 125 11.46 1.40 -15.92
CA MET A 125 12.04 0.07 -15.70
C MET A 125 11.48 -0.95 -16.71
N PRO A 126 12.31 -1.89 -17.21
CA PRO A 126 11.84 -2.97 -18.09
C PRO A 126 10.74 -3.78 -17.36
N SER A 127 9.60 -4.00 -18.02
CA SER A 127 8.40 -4.52 -17.37
C SER A 127 8.55 -5.98 -16.95
N TYR A 128 8.93 -6.20 -15.70
CA TYR A 128 8.78 -7.49 -15.01
C TYR A 128 7.75 -7.36 -13.89
N TYR A 129 6.58 -6.87 -14.23
CA TYR A 129 5.44 -6.76 -13.33
C TYR A 129 4.15 -7.06 -14.08
N GLN A 130 3.19 -7.63 -13.38
CA GLN A 130 1.90 -8.04 -13.92
C GLN A 130 0.84 -7.78 -12.85
N VAL A 131 -0.34 -7.34 -13.27
CA VAL A 131 -1.51 -7.26 -12.40
C VAL A 131 -2.54 -8.23 -12.94
N VAL A 132 -3.04 -9.12 -12.10
CA VAL A 132 -4.06 -10.12 -12.45
C VAL A 132 -5.16 -10.12 -11.40
N ASP A 133 -6.35 -10.56 -11.79
CA ASP A 133 -7.38 -10.93 -10.83
C ASP A 133 -6.95 -12.19 -10.09
N ILE A 134 -7.30 -12.29 -8.80
CA ILE A 134 -6.91 -13.46 -7.98
C ILE A 134 -7.45 -14.78 -8.54
N ASP A 135 -8.59 -14.74 -9.24
CA ASP A 135 -9.22 -15.91 -9.85
C ASP A 135 -8.46 -16.43 -11.08
N GLN A 136 -7.51 -15.67 -11.61
CA GLN A 136 -6.64 -16.03 -12.74
C GLN A 136 -5.31 -16.65 -12.29
N ILE A 137 -5.10 -16.79 -10.98
CA ILE A 137 -3.90 -17.42 -10.43
C ILE A 137 -4.14 -18.92 -10.39
N GLU A 138 -3.42 -19.65 -11.23
CA GLU A 138 -3.31 -21.10 -11.08
C GLU A 138 -2.53 -21.40 -9.79
N ASP A 139 -3.15 -22.12 -8.85
CA ASP A 139 -2.42 -22.73 -7.75
C ASP A 139 -1.42 -23.74 -8.35
N PRO A 140 -0.13 -23.71 -7.95
CA PRO A 140 0.88 -24.62 -8.47
C PRO A 140 0.65 -26.08 -8.07
#